data_AF-A0AA36I0N0-F1
#
_entry.id   AF-A0AA36I0N0-F1
#
_cell.length_a   1.000
_cell.length_b   1.000
_cell.length_c   1.000
_cell.angle_alpha   90.00
_cell.angle_beta   90.00
_cell.angle_gamma   90.00
#
_symmetry.space_group_name_H-M   'P 1'
#
loop_
_entity.id
_entity.type
_entity.pdbx_description
1 polymer ?
#
loop_
_entity_poly.entity_id
_entity_poly.type
_entity_poly.pdbx_seq_one_letter_code
_entity_poly.pdbx_strand_id
1 'polypeptide(L)'
;MATVALEMRRRCARRAGRLLALAAVACLGRAFAVWPLQRRGARTVSSASVVAEVVTERLDHVLPVGPACPFRSPAMVQGHFEQDMAMVMLNAQGKAGDFEALARQIQAGIQPDPRQQRKVGYDLKQQGELLKKLLDGMETSSDFQVMETFVVMETKAVKMGAPSARTVEKMTNWQGTAIVAEAEGMMVPPPPEGVDPVALARATPSGAQGFLSAPNAPRVLPFEEPGFPDTVEGQELKARYLKLVDEHSELVTFGEKYGGFDQAGKEFYLDRMEELTERWSSVMSAASMMGMKPVRAYEAYSEEYLSQSGLSPETFRDLARDSRMDHRRAGFGREGAGVSARSKRAADMFVET
;
A
#
# COMPACT_ATOMS: atom_id res chain seq x y z
N MET A 1 -34.87 11.16 -41.09
CA MET A 1 -33.61 10.44 -40.72
C MET A 1 -32.89 11.07 -39.52
N ALA A 2 -32.83 12.40 -39.37
CA ALA A 2 -32.18 13.06 -38.23
C ALA A 2 -32.75 12.67 -36.85
N THR A 3 -34.07 12.45 -36.74
CA THR A 3 -34.74 12.05 -35.51
C THR A 3 -34.32 10.66 -35.03
N VAL A 4 -34.13 9.71 -35.95
CA VAL A 4 -33.70 8.34 -35.63
C VAL A 4 -32.24 8.30 -35.16
N ALA A 5 -31.37 9.11 -35.76
CA ALA A 5 -29.97 9.25 -35.33
C ALA A 5 -29.86 9.87 -33.93
N LEU A 6 -30.71 10.85 -33.61
CA LEU A 6 -30.79 11.46 -32.27
C LEU A 6 -31.30 10.46 -31.23
N GLU A 7 -32.32 9.65 -31.59
CA GLU A 7 -32.88 8.60 -30.75
C GLU A 7 -31.86 7.49 -30.45
N MET A 8 -31.09 7.06 -31.46
CA MET A 8 -30.02 6.08 -31.31
C MET A 8 -28.86 6.59 -30.45
N ARG A 9 -28.44 7.86 -30.63
CA ARG A 9 -27.44 8.50 -29.75
C ARG A 9 -27.93 8.56 -28.30
N ARG A 10 -29.20 8.94 -28.08
CA ARG A 10 -29.82 8.93 -26.73
C ARG A 10 -29.93 7.54 -26.13
N ARG A 11 -30.10 6.48 -26.93
CA ARG A 11 -30.14 5.09 -26.44
C ARG A 11 -28.74 4.54 -26.12
N CYS A 12 -27.73 4.89 -26.93
CA CYS A 12 -26.34 4.52 -26.64
C CYS A 12 -25.80 5.27 -25.41
N ALA A 13 -26.05 6.58 -25.30
CA ALA A 13 -25.68 7.36 -24.12
C ALA A 13 -26.36 6.82 -22.83
N ARG A 14 -27.64 6.45 -22.90
CA ARG A 14 -28.35 5.82 -21.76
C ARG A 14 -27.80 4.44 -21.38
N ARG A 15 -27.29 3.66 -22.34
CA ARG A 15 -26.64 2.36 -22.04
C ARG A 15 -25.24 2.55 -21.45
N ALA A 16 -24.45 3.49 -21.96
CA ALA A 16 -23.13 3.83 -21.42
C ALA A 16 -23.23 4.42 -20.00
N GLY A 17 -24.16 5.36 -19.78
CA GLY A 17 -24.42 5.94 -18.46
C GLY A 17 -24.91 4.92 -17.43
N ARG A 18 -25.69 3.91 -17.84
CA ARG A 18 -26.08 2.79 -16.96
C ARG A 18 -24.92 1.88 -16.60
N LEU A 19 -23.99 1.62 -17.52
CA LEU A 19 -22.78 0.83 -17.23
C LEU A 19 -21.82 1.59 -16.31
N LEU A 20 -21.66 2.90 -16.51
CA LEU A 20 -20.91 3.78 -15.60
C LEU A 20 -21.55 3.86 -14.21
N ALA A 21 -22.88 4.00 -14.13
CA ALA A 21 -23.59 4.02 -12.86
C ALA A 21 -23.52 2.68 -12.10
N LEU A 22 -23.56 1.54 -12.82
CA LEU A 22 -23.41 0.21 -12.21
C LEU A 22 -21.98 -0.05 -11.71
N ALA A 23 -20.96 0.41 -12.44
CA ALA A 23 -19.56 0.36 -11.97
C ALA A 23 -19.33 1.34 -10.80
N ALA A 24 -19.99 2.49 -10.79
CA ALA A 24 -19.90 3.49 -9.72
C ALA A 24 -20.54 3.05 -8.39
N VAL A 25 -21.66 2.31 -8.44
CA VAL A 25 -22.40 1.85 -7.25
C VAL A 25 -21.67 0.76 -6.48
N ALA A 26 -20.99 -0.14 -7.18
CA ALA A 26 -20.31 -1.23 -6.51
C ALA A 26 -18.98 -0.75 -5.88
N CYS A 27 -18.35 0.30 -6.41
CA CYS A 27 -17.11 0.84 -5.82
C CYS A 27 -17.24 1.47 -4.42
N LEU A 28 -18.41 1.87 -3.90
CA LEU A 28 -18.43 2.77 -2.72
C LEU A 28 -19.53 2.55 -1.68
N GLY A 29 -20.33 1.49 -1.77
CA GLY A 29 -21.45 1.33 -0.83
C GLY A 29 -21.79 -0.10 -0.45
N ARG A 30 -21.34 -0.54 0.74
CA ARG A 30 -22.14 -1.38 1.66
C ARG A 30 -21.43 -1.61 2.99
N ALA A 31 -22.10 -1.26 4.08
CA ALA A 31 -21.70 -1.48 5.47
C ALA A 31 -22.44 -2.68 6.09
N PHE A 32 -21.78 -3.28 7.09
CA PHE A 32 -22.23 -4.30 8.07
C PHE A 32 -22.63 -5.71 7.58
N ALA A 33 -21.80 -6.71 7.92
CA ALA A 33 -22.18 -7.82 8.81
C ALA A 33 -20.96 -8.73 9.12
N VAL A 34 -20.91 -9.16 10.38
CA VAL A 34 -19.94 -10.02 11.07
C VAL A 34 -19.95 -11.47 10.53
N TRP A 35 -18.77 -12.12 10.36
CA TRP A 35 -18.46 -13.45 10.96
C TRP A 35 -17.02 -13.98 10.70
N PRO A 36 -16.46 -14.86 11.57
CA PRO A 36 -15.10 -15.38 11.52
C PRO A 36 -15.03 -16.72 10.79
N LEU A 37 -13.88 -17.07 10.23
CA LEU A 37 -13.56 -18.48 9.99
C LEU A 37 -12.05 -18.75 10.01
N GLN A 38 -11.61 -19.23 11.17
CA GLN A 38 -10.31 -19.80 11.39
C GLN A 38 -10.33 -21.26 10.92
N ARG A 39 -9.67 -21.55 9.78
CA ARG A 39 -9.36 -22.93 9.38
C ARG A 39 -7.88 -23.21 9.68
N ARG A 40 -7.67 -24.10 10.65
CA ARG A 40 -6.39 -24.77 10.92
C ARG A 40 -6.12 -25.76 9.78
N GLY A 41 -5.02 -25.57 9.07
CA GLY A 41 -4.39 -26.60 8.24
C GLY A 41 -3.09 -27.02 8.91
N ALA A 42 -3.07 -28.21 9.52
CA ALA A 42 -1.85 -28.82 10.02
C ALA A 42 -0.99 -29.24 8.83
N ARG A 43 0.24 -28.72 8.74
CA ARG A 43 1.30 -29.29 7.90
C ARG A 43 2.30 -30.00 8.79
N THR A 44 2.50 -31.27 8.51
CA THR A 44 3.57 -32.10 9.04
C THR A 44 4.89 -31.65 8.44
N VAL A 45 5.84 -31.25 9.30
CA VAL A 45 7.20 -30.88 8.90
C VAL A 45 8.10 -32.11 9.02
N SER A 46 8.85 -32.38 7.96
CA SER A 46 9.83 -33.45 7.84
C SER A 46 11.09 -33.11 8.63
N SER A 47 11.56 -34.07 9.42
CA SER A 47 12.76 -34.01 10.25
C SER A 47 14.03 -34.04 9.41
N ALA A 48 14.83 -32.95 9.44
CA ALA A 48 16.31 -32.96 9.43
C ALA A 48 16.90 -31.54 9.25
N SER A 49 16.86 -30.71 10.30
CA SER A 49 17.91 -29.73 10.58
C SER A 49 17.86 -29.33 12.06
N VAL A 50 18.69 -29.97 12.90
CA VAL A 50 18.95 -29.51 14.26
C VAL A 50 19.99 -28.40 14.17
N VAL A 51 19.52 -27.20 13.83
CA VAL A 51 20.20 -25.93 14.10
C VAL A 51 19.15 -25.12 14.85
N ALA A 52 19.42 -24.84 16.12
CA ALA A 52 18.62 -24.08 17.07
C ALA A 52 17.19 -23.78 16.58
N GLU A 53 16.22 -24.56 17.05
CA GLU A 53 14.83 -24.14 17.07
C GLU A 53 14.78 -22.91 17.99
N VAL A 54 15.14 -21.75 17.42
CA VAL A 54 14.88 -20.45 18.01
C VAL A 54 13.38 -20.48 18.19
N VAL A 55 12.95 -20.60 19.43
CA VAL A 55 11.59 -20.30 19.81
C VAL A 55 11.40 -18.85 19.39
N THR A 56 10.95 -18.64 18.15
CA THR A 56 10.45 -17.35 17.70
C THR A 56 9.20 -17.14 18.50
N GLU A 57 9.37 -16.60 19.70
CA GLU A 57 8.28 -16.00 20.44
C GLU A 57 7.53 -15.11 19.47
N ARG A 58 6.21 -15.27 19.45
CA ARG A 58 5.35 -14.41 18.65
C ARG A 58 5.50 -13.01 19.20
N LEU A 59 6.31 -12.20 18.52
CA LEU A 59 6.41 -10.78 18.81
C LEU A 59 5.05 -10.15 18.48
N ASP A 60 4.44 -9.53 19.49
CA ASP A 60 3.15 -8.84 19.38
C ASP A 60 3.27 -7.45 18.72
N HIS A 61 4.50 -6.99 18.47
CA HIS A 61 4.79 -5.69 17.89
C HIS A 61 5.36 -5.80 16.46
N VAL A 62 5.25 -4.72 15.68
CA VAL A 62 5.97 -4.62 14.40
C VAL A 62 7.47 -4.65 14.66
N LEU A 63 8.26 -5.11 13.69
CA LEU A 63 9.72 -4.93 13.76
C LEU A 63 10.06 -3.50 13.33
N PRO A 64 11.09 -2.86 13.90
CA PRO A 64 11.49 -1.49 13.57
C PRO A 64 12.28 -1.45 12.23
N VAL A 65 11.69 -1.99 11.16
CA VAL A 65 12.25 -2.06 9.80
C VAL A 65 11.18 -1.67 8.78
N GLY A 66 11.58 -1.44 7.52
CA GLY A 66 10.63 -1.10 6.45
C GLY A 66 9.82 0.16 6.76
N PRO A 67 8.51 0.17 6.49
CA PRO A 67 7.61 1.27 6.88
C PRO A 67 7.40 1.41 8.39
N ALA A 68 8.10 0.69 9.24
CA ALA A 68 8.15 0.90 10.69
C ALA A 68 9.56 1.28 11.19
N CYS A 69 10.52 1.47 10.27
CA CYS A 69 11.88 1.89 10.62
C CYS A 69 11.85 3.24 11.40
N PRO A 70 12.55 3.38 12.54
CA PRO A 70 12.58 4.64 13.30
C PRO A 70 13.48 5.69 12.64
N PHE A 71 14.45 5.27 11.83
CA PHE A 71 15.33 6.16 11.09
C PHE A 71 14.67 6.57 9.76
N ARG A 72 14.81 7.84 9.40
CA ARG A 72 14.24 8.39 8.16
C ARG A 72 15.32 9.02 7.33
N SER A 73 15.39 8.62 6.06
CA SER A 73 16.21 9.32 5.09
C SER A 73 15.69 10.75 4.86
N PRO A 74 16.57 11.69 4.46
CA PRO A 74 16.16 13.04 4.10
C PRO A 74 15.07 13.08 3.04
N ALA A 75 15.09 12.16 2.06
CA ALA A 75 14.08 12.07 1.02
C ALA A 75 12.70 11.73 1.58
N MET A 76 12.61 10.80 2.54
CA MET A 76 11.34 10.49 3.20
C MET A 76 10.81 11.66 4.03
N VAL A 77 11.68 12.37 4.76
CA VAL A 77 11.29 13.53 5.59
C VAL A 77 10.82 14.69 4.72
N GLN A 78 11.59 15.05 3.69
CA GLN A 78 11.33 16.23 2.85
C GLN A 78 10.24 15.98 1.80
N GLY A 79 10.13 14.74 1.33
CA GLY A 79 9.15 14.38 0.30
C GLY A 79 7.72 14.32 0.81
N HIS A 80 7.50 14.29 2.14
CA HIS A 80 6.19 14.21 2.78
C HIS A 80 5.27 13.13 2.19
N PHE A 81 5.84 12.06 1.62
CA PHE A 81 5.09 11.12 0.76
C PHE A 81 3.89 10.49 1.46
N GLU A 82 4.04 10.10 2.73
CA GLU A 82 2.97 9.50 3.52
C GLU A 82 1.85 10.51 3.84
N GLN A 83 2.22 11.76 4.15
CA GLN A 83 1.29 12.86 4.43
C GLN A 83 0.53 13.26 3.16
N ASP A 84 1.25 13.42 2.06
CA ASP A 84 0.68 13.77 0.76
C ASP A 84 -0.26 12.67 0.25
N MET A 85 0.12 11.40 0.42
CA MET A 85 -0.75 10.27 0.08
C MET A 85 -2.02 10.30 0.92
N ALA A 86 -1.91 10.52 2.22
CA ALA A 86 -3.06 10.62 3.12
C ALA A 86 -3.97 11.79 2.75
N MET A 87 -3.41 12.95 2.42
CA MET A 87 -4.18 14.11 1.97
C MET A 87 -4.88 13.86 0.64
N VAL A 88 -4.21 13.28 -0.35
CA VAL A 88 -4.81 12.96 -1.66
C VAL A 88 -5.95 11.96 -1.48
N MET A 89 -5.77 10.93 -0.64
CA MET A 89 -6.83 9.97 -0.34
C MET A 89 -8.01 10.61 0.40
N LEU A 90 -7.75 11.46 1.40
CA LEU A 90 -8.80 12.15 2.15
C LEU A 90 -9.59 13.12 1.26
N ASN A 91 -8.90 13.87 0.40
CA ASN A 91 -9.53 14.76 -0.57
C ASN A 91 -10.36 13.96 -1.57
N ALA A 92 -9.84 12.83 -2.07
CA ALA A 92 -10.58 11.93 -2.96
C ALA A 92 -11.85 11.38 -2.30
N GLN A 93 -11.82 11.02 -1.02
CA GLN A 93 -13.02 10.62 -0.25
C GLN A 93 -14.05 11.76 -0.16
N GLY A 94 -13.61 12.99 0.08
CA GLY A 94 -14.50 14.15 0.05
C GLY A 94 -15.18 14.35 -1.32
N LYS A 95 -14.45 14.12 -2.41
CA LYS A 95 -14.99 14.19 -3.78
C LYS A 95 -15.86 12.99 -4.14
N ALA A 96 -15.65 11.83 -3.51
CA ALA A 96 -16.47 10.65 -3.71
C ALA A 96 -17.94 10.92 -3.36
N GLY A 97 -18.23 11.75 -2.35
CA GLY A 97 -19.60 12.15 -2.01
C GLY A 97 -20.32 12.93 -3.12
N ASP A 98 -19.62 13.86 -3.78
CA ASP A 98 -20.15 14.59 -4.95
C ASP A 98 -20.44 13.63 -6.11
N PHE A 99 -19.54 12.66 -6.34
CA PHE A 99 -19.71 11.62 -7.34
C PHE A 99 -20.88 10.67 -7.03
N GLU A 100 -21.04 10.24 -5.78
CA GLU A 100 -22.18 9.42 -5.35
C GLU A 100 -23.51 10.14 -5.54
N ALA A 101 -23.56 11.43 -5.19
CA ALA A 101 -24.74 12.25 -5.43
C ALA A 101 -25.09 12.29 -6.93
N LEU A 102 -24.09 12.46 -7.78
CA LEU A 102 -24.25 12.42 -9.24
C LEU A 102 -24.73 11.03 -9.72
N ALA A 103 -24.12 9.96 -9.23
CA ALA A 103 -24.48 8.58 -9.59
C ALA A 103 -25.93 8.24 -9.19
N ARG A 104 -26.38 8.72 -8.01
CA ARG A 104 -27.78 8.55 -7.56
C ARG A 104 -28.78 9.26 -8.47
N GLN A 105 -28.47 10.47 -8.94
CA GLN A 105 -29.34 11.18 -9.90
C GLN A 105 -29.48 10.38 -11.20
N ILE A 106 -28.37 9.87 -11.74
CA ILE A 106 -28.36 9.07 -12.96
C ILE A 106 -29.20 7.79 -12.78
N GLN A 107 -29.08 7.10 -11.64
CA GLN A 107 -29.88 5.92 -11.32
C GLN A 107 -31.38 6.21 -11.22
N ALA A 108 -31.74 7.36 -10.66
CA ALA A 108 -33.12 7.84 -10.61
C ALA A 108 -33.67 8.26 -11.99
N GLY A 109 -32.84 8.22 -13.04
CA GLY A 109 -33.21 8.68 -14.38
C GLY A 109 -33.25 10.21 -14.51
N ILE A 110 -32.74 10.93 -13.51
CA ILE A 110 -32.61 12.38 -13.53
C ILE A 110 -31.35 12.70 -14.32
N GLN A 111 -31.48 13.50 -15.37
CA GLN A 111 -30.32 13.99 -16.10
C GLN A 111 -29.61 15.05 -15.25
N PRO A 112 -28.35 14.82 -14.82
CA PRO A 112 -27.64 15.79 -14.01
C PRO A 112 -27.34 17.07 -14.78
N ASP A 113 -27.14 18.18 -14.07
CA ASP A 113 -26.67 19.42 -14.67
C ASP A 113 -25.26 19.22 -15.28
N PRO A 114 -25.06 19.49 -16.59
CA PRO A 114 -23.74 19.40 -17.22
C PRO A 114 -22.66 20.26 -16.54
N ARG A 115 -23.02 21.35 -15.85
CA ARG A 115 -22.06 22.14 -15.07
C ARG A 115 -21.59 21.39 -13.84
N GLN A 116 -22.50 20.74 -13.12
CA GLN A 116 -22.19 19.88 -11.98
C GLN A 116 -21.32 18.70 -12.40
N GLN A 117 -21.69 18.01 -13.49
CA GLN A 117 -20.87 16.92 -14.05
C GLN A 117 -19.45 17.37 -14.35
N ARG A 118 -19.28 18.49 -15.08
CA ARG A 118 -17.95 19.04 -15.37
C ARG A 118 -17.15 19.29 -14.11
N LYS A 119 -17.73 19.93 -13.09
CA LYS A 119 -17.05 20.16 -11.81
C LYS A 119 -16.56 18.85 -11.19
N VAL A 120 -17.43 17.85 -11.07
CA VAL A 120 -17.07 16.54 -10.48
C VAL A 120 -15.99 15.85 -11.31
N GLY A 121 -16.11 15.87 -12.64
CA GLY A 121 -15.13 15.25 -13.53
C GLY A 121 -13.75 15.92 -13.45
N TYR A 122 -13.70 17.26 -13.39
CA TYR A 122 -12.44 18.00 -13.20
C TYR A 122 -11.84 17.77 -11.81
N ASP A 123 -12.66 17.79 -10.76
CA ASP A 123 -12.21 17.52 -9.39
C ASP A 123 -11.56 16.12 -9.29
N LEU A 124 -12.19 15.08 -9.87
CA LEU A 124 -11.64 13.72 -9.89
C LEU A 124 -10.34 13.64 -10.71
N LYS A 125 -10.32 14.23 -11.90
CA LYS A 125 -9.12 14.25 -12.74
C LYS A 125 -7.94 14.92 -12.02
N GLN A 126 -8.18 16.02 -11.32
CA GLN A 126 -7.15 16.68 -10.53
C GLN A 126 -6.60 15.77 -9.41
N GLN A 127 -7.46 15.03 -8.70
CA GLN A 127 -6.99 14.07 -7.69
C GLN A 127 -6.18 12.92 -8.30
N GLY A 128 -6.60 12.40 -9.46
CA GLY A 128 -5.85 11.37 -10.18
C GLY A 128 -4.48 11.87 -10.65
N GLU A 129 -4.37 13.12 -11.12
CA GLU A 129 -3.09 13.73 -11.50
C GLU A 129 -2.15 13.94 -10.31
N LEU A 130 -2.69 14.38 -9.15
CA LEU A 130 -1.91 14.50 -7.90
C LEU A 130 -1.40 13.14 -7.43
N LEU A 131 -2.27 12.13 -7.41
CA LEU A 131 -1.91 10.77 -7.04
C LEU A 131 -0.84 10.21 -7.98
N LYS A 132 -1.00 10.40 -9.29
CA LYS A 132 -0.02 9.99 -10.29
C LYS A 132 1.35 10.59 -10.03
N LYS A 133 1.41 11.91 -9.84
CA LYS A 133 2.67 12.63 -9.58
C LYS A 133 3.36 12.07 -8.34
N LEU A 134 2.61 11.80 -7.29
CA LEU A 134 3.11 11.24 -6.05
C LEU A 134 3.68 9.82 -6.25
N LEU A 135 2.91 8.94 -6.87
CA LEU A 135 3.33 7.56 -7.16
C LEU A 135 4.53 7.51 -8.10
N ASP A 136 4.58 8.39 -9.12
CA ASP A 136 5.73 8.52 -10.03
C ASP A 136 6.99 8.94 -9.26
N GLY A 137 6.85 9.91 -8.34
CA GLY A 137 7.95 10.35 -7.47
C GLY A 137 8.47 9.23 -6.57
N MET A 138 7.58 8.42 -5.99
CA MET A 138 8.00 7.30 -5.14
C MET A 138 8.65 6.16 -5.94
N GLU A 139 8.07 5.80 -7.09
CA GLU A 139 8.57 4.71 -7.93
C GLU A 139 9.94 5.02 -8.55
N THR A 140 10.21 6.29 -8.86
CA THR A 140 11.46 6.73 -9.51
C THR A 140 12.50 7.29 -8.53
N SER A 141 12.21 7.26 -7.23
CA SER A 141 13.14 7.73 -6.20
C SER A 141 14.46 6.95 -6.23
N SER A 142 15.58 7.62 -5.96
CA SER A 142 16.86 6.95 -5.70
C SER A 142 16.95 6.40 -4.29
N ASP A 143 16.08 6.85 -3.39
CA ASP A 143 16.08 6.50 -1.98
C ASP A 143 15.36 5.17 -1.73
N PHE A 144 16.03 4.24 -1.04
CA PHE A 144 15.48 2.92 -0.76
C PHE A 144 14.20 2.98 0.08
N GLN A 145 14.13 3.80 1.13
CA GLN A 145 12.95 3.83 2.00
C GLN A 145 11.71 4.32 1.26
N VAL A 146 11.85 5.30 0.37
CA VAL A 146 10.76 5.78 -0.50
C VAL A 146 10.26 4.65 -1.42
N MET A 147 11.19 3.96 -2.09
CA MET A 147 10.86 2.86 -3.00
C MET A 147 10.24 1.65 -2.26
N GLU A 148 10.79 1.28 -1.11
CA GLU A 148 10.29 0.18 -0.28
C GLU A 148 8.87 0.50 0.20
N THR A 149 8.60 1.74 0.60
CA THR A 149 7.24 2.19 1.00
C THR A 149 6.25 2.02 -0.15
N PHE A 150 6.63 2.40 -1.38
CA PHE A 150 5.79 2.19 -2.57
C PHE A 150 5.53 0.70 -2.81
N VAL A 151 6.56 -0.14 -2.80
CA VAL A 151 6.41 -1.58 -3.04
C VAL A 151 5.58 -2.24 -1.94
N VAL A 152 5.81 -1.91 -0.66
CA VAL A 152 5.02 -2.45 0.45
C VAL A 152 3.55 -2.09 0.31
N MET A 153 3.22 -0.85 -0.07
CA MET A 153 1.84 -0.43 -0.32
C MET A 153 1.19 -1.24 -1.45
N GLU A 154 1.89 -1.41 -2.57
CA GLU A 154 1.39 -2.18 -3.73
C GLU A 154 1.21 -3.67 -3.39
N THR A 155 2.20 -4.30 -2.76
CA THR A 155 2.15 -5.70 -2.36
C THR A 155 1.05 -5.94 -1.31
N LYS A 156 0.85 -4.99 -0.39
CA LYS A 156 -0.24 -5.03 0.58
C LYS A 156 -1.60 -4.98 -0.11
N ALA A 157 -1.79 -4.06 -1.07
CA ALA A 157 -3.03 -3.95 -1.82
C ALA A 157 -3.42 -5.30 -2.45
N VAL A 158 -2.46 -5.91 -3.16
CA VAL A 158 -2.65 -7.21 -3.82
C VAL A 158 -2.98 -8.31 -2.81
N LYS A 159 -2.25 -8.42 -1.70
CA LYS A 159 -2.50 -9.43 -0.66
C LYS A 159 -3.88 -9.28 -0.01
N MET A 160 -4.38 -8.06 0.08
CA MET A 160 -5.71 -7.75 0.64
C MET A 160 -6.84 -7.88 -0.39
N GLY A 161 -6.54 -8.31 -1.62
CA GLY A 161 -7.53 -8.38 -2.70
C GLY A 161 -8.06 -7.01 -3.14
N ALA A 162 -7.32 -5.95 -2.82
CA ALA A 162 -7.68 -4.59 -3.11
C ALA A 162 -6.90 -4.08 -4.33
N PRO A 163 -7.41 -3.09 -5.07
CA PRO A 163 -6.69 -2.54 -6.20
C PRO A 163 -5.39 -1.87 -5.78
N SER A 164 -4.37 -2.03 -6.61
CA SER A 164 -3.11 -1.30 -6.47
C SER A 164 -3.32 0.22 -6.52
N ALA A 165 -2.44 1.01 -5.91
CA ALA A 165 -2.55 2.46 -5.95
C ALA A 165 -2.44 2.98 -7.39
N ARG A 166 -1.65 2.30 -8.24
CA ARG A 166 -1.60 2.56 -9.68
C ARG A 166 -2.92 2.27 -10.41
N THR A 167 -3.61 1.21 -10.04
CA THR A 167 -4.95 0.92 -10.59
C THR A 167 -5.95 1.99 -10.16
N VAL A 168 -5.92 2.41 -8.90
CA VAL A 168 -6.76 3.49 -8.37
C VAL A 168 -6.51 4.78 -9.12
N GLU A 169 -5.24 5.19 -9.30
CA GLU A 169 -4.85 6.37 -10.07
C GLU A 169 -5.43 6.38 -11.48
N LYS A 170 -5.17 5.32 -12.25
CA LYS A 170 -5.68 5.21 -13.63
C LYS A 170 -7.21 5.27 -13.68
N MET A 171 -7.86 4.63 -12.72
CA MET A 171 -9.32 4.61 -12.64
C MET A 171 -9.88 6.00 -12.34
N THR A 172 -9.34 6.70 -11.36
CA THR A 172 -9.78 8.05 -10.98
C THR A 172 -9.62 9.02 -12.15
N ASN A 173 -8.50 8.96 -12.87
CA ASN A 173 -8.26 9.77 -14.06
C ASN A 173 -9.25 9.45 -15.20
N TRP A 174 -9.50 8.16 -15.43
CA TRP A 174 -10.47 7.72 -16.45
C TRP A 174 -11.91 8.14 -16.09
N GLN A 175 -12.34 7.94 -14.84
CA GLN A 175 -13.66 8.34 -14.35
C GLN A 175 -13.89 9.85 -14.50
N GLY A 176 -12.91 10.66 -14.11
CA GLY A 176 -12.97 12.11 -14.31
C GLY A 176 -13.16 12.48 -15.78
N THR A 177 -12.37 11.87 -16.67
CA THR A 177 -12.45 12.09 -18.12
C THR A 177 -13.79 11.63 -18.70
N ALA A 178 -14.32 10.49 -18.25
CA ALA A 178 -15.60 9.96 -18.68
C ALA A 178 -16.77 10.90 -18.34
N ILE A 179 -16.79 11.44 -17.12
CA ILE A 179 -17.83 12.38 -16.68
C ILE A 179 -17.78 13.69 -17.48
N VAL A 180 -16.57 14.22 -17.72
CA VAL A 180 -16.40 15.43 -18.56
C VAL A 180 -16.89 15.16 -19.98
N ALA A 181 -16.49 14.04 -20.59
CA ALA A 181 -16.91 13.67 -21.93
C ALA A 181 -18.44 13.54 -22.04
N GLU A 182 -19.09 12.91 -21.06
CA GLU A 182 -20.55 12.80 -21.02
C GLU A 182 -21.23 14.17 -20.92
N ALA A 183 -20.72 15.06 -20.07
CA ALA A 183 -21.25 16.42 -19.90
C ALA A 183 -21.13 17.27 -21.18
N GLU A 184 -20.13 16.98 -22.01
CA GLU A 184 -19.88 17.64 -23.29
C GLU A 184 -20.58 16.94 -24.47
N GLY A 185 -21.37 15.89 -24.21
CA GLY A 185 -22.05 15.12 -25.25
C GLY A 185 -21.10 14.32 -26.16
N MET A 186 -19.88 14.06 -25.69
CA MET A 186 -18.88 13.25 -26.36
C MET A 186 -19.01 11.77 -25.97
N MET A 187 -18.35 10.91 -26.75
CA MET A 187 -18.26 9.49 -26.42
C MET A 187 -17.30 9.30 -25.24
N VAL A 188 -17.73 8.53 -24.24
CA VAL A 188 -16.89 8.16 -23.10
C VAL A 188 -15.69 7.34 -23.61
N PRO A 189 -14.44 7.68 -23.24
CA PRO A 189 -13.28 6.90 -23.64
C PRO A 189 -13.32 5.48 -23.04
N PRO A 190 -12.77 4.47 -23.73
CA PRO A 190 -12.67 3.14 -23.16
C PRO A 190 -11.82 3.15 -21.87
N PRO A 191 -12.03 2.20 -20.94
CA PRO A 191 -11.18 2.04 -19.77
C PRO A 191 -9.70 1.83 -20.15
N PRO A 192 -8.75 2.29 -19.32
CA PRO A 192 -7.33 2.02 -19.54
C PRO A 192 -7.02 0.52 -19.52
N GLU A 193 -5.98 0.12 -20.24
CA GLU A 193 -5.52 -1.27 -20.24
C GLU A 193 -5.18 -1.77 -18.83
N GLY A 194 -5.60 -3.00 -18.53
CA GLY A 194 -5.37 -3.64 -17.22
C GLY A 194 -6.29 -3.15 -16.10
N VAL A 195 -7.17 -2.18 -16.36
CA VAL A 195 -8.22 -1.77 -15.42
C VAL A 195 -9.51 -2.46 -15.83
N ASP A 196 -10.05 -3.31 -14.96
CA ASP A 196 -11.41 -3.83 -15.10
C ASP A 196 -12.34 -3.06 -14.14
N PRO A 197 -13.14 -2.10 -14.65
CA PRO A 197 -14.11 -1.35 -13.85
C PRO A 197 -15.07 -2.23 -13.07
N VAL A 198 -15.43 -3.40 -13.61
CA VAL A 198 -16.40 -4.31 -13.00
C VAL A 198 -15.76 -5.07 -11.85
N ALA A 199 -14.55 -5.60 -12.06
CA ALA A 199 -13.79 -6.24 -10.98
C ALA A 199 -13.48 -5.25 -9.86
N LEU A 200 -13.10 -4.01 -10.20
CA LEU A 200 -12.82 -2.96 -9.22
C LEU A 200 -14.03 -2.63 -8.35
N ALA A 201 -15.19 -2.51 -8.99
CA ALA A 201 -16.42 -2.25 -8.29
C ALA A 201 -16.80 -3.40 -7.36
N ARG A 202 -16.45 -4.65 -7.69
CA ARG A 202 -16.64 -5.79 -6.77
C ARG A 202 -15.58 -5.86 -5.67
N ALA A 203 -14.35 -5.45 -5.98
CA ALA A 203 -13.19 -5.57 -5.12
C ALA A 203 -13.11 -4.46 -4.07
N THR A 204 -13.95 -3.43 -4.13
CA THR A 204 -13.85 -2.33 -3.18
C THR A 204 -14.31 -2.81 -1.80
N PRO A 205 -13.38 -3.01 -0.85
CA PRO A 205 -13.75 -3.53 0.45
C PRO A 205 -14.56 -2.46 1.17
N SER A 206 -15.56 -2.89 1.94
CA SER A 206 -16.40 -2.07 2.82
C SER A 206 -15.66 -1.30 3.93
N GLY A 207 -14.34 -1.12 3.84
CA GLY A 207 -13.47 -0.59 4.88
C GLY A 207 -12.11 -0.11 4.36
N ALA A 208 -12.06 0.58 3.23
CA ALA A 208 -10.83 1.11 2.61
C ALA A 208 -10.01 2.11 3.48
N GLN A 209 -10.35 2.29 4.76
CA GLN A 209 -9.60 3.10 5.72
C GLN A 209 -8.19 2.57 6.04
N GLY A 210 -7.82 1.37 5.60
CA GLY A 210 -6.58 0.72 6.04
C GLY A 210 -5.36 0.86 5.14
N PHE A 211 -5.39 1.68 4.09
CA PHE A 211 -4.27 1.73 3.15
C PHE A 211 -3.02 2.43 3.70
N LEU A 212 -3.19 3.44 4.55
CA LEU A 212 -2.09 4.30 4.99
C LEU A 212 -2.00 4.28 6.51
N SER A 213 -0.81 3.98 7.02
CA SER A 213 -0.49 4.17 8.42
C SER A 213 -0.48 5.68 8.72
N ALA A 214 -0.87 6.05 9.95
CA ALA A 214 -0.90 7.43 10.39
C ALA A 214 0.45 8.12 10.10
N PRO A 215 0.48 9.11 9.19
CA PRO A 215 1.73 9.68 8.69
C PRO A 215 2.49 10.49 9.75
N ASN A 216 1.87 10.72 10.91
CA ASN A 216 2.41 11.52 11.99
C ASN A 216 2.73 10.72 13.26
N ALA A 217 2.54 9.39 13.25
CA ALA A 217 2.83 8.61 14.43
C ALA A 217 4.36 8.62 14.68
N PRO A 218 4.83 9.09 15.86
CA PRO A 218 6.24 9.21 16.14
C PRO A 218 6.87 7.82 16.11
N ARG A 219 7.85 7.64 15.24
CA ARG A 219 8.52 6.35 15.09
C ARG A 219 9.66 6.33 16.07
N VAL A 220 9.40 5.70 17.21
CA VAL A 220 10.32 5.63 18.33
C VAL A 220 11.10 4.33 18.23
N LEU A 221 12.28 4.30 18.84
CA LEU A 221 13.00 3.06 19.07
C LEU A 221 12.26 2.19 20.10
N PRO A 222 12.36 0.85 20.02
CA PRO A 222 11.63 -0.03 20.93
C PRO A 222 12.12 0.07 22.37
N PHE A 223 13.40 0.36 22.62
CA PHE A 223 13.98 0.41 23.96
C PHE A 223 14.76 1.69 24.21
N GLU A 224 14.75 2.16 25.46
CA GLU A 224 15.62 3.23 25.94
C GLU A 224 16.77 2.65 26.75
N GLU A 225 17.94 3.31 26.72
CA GLU A 225 19.13 2.84 27.44
C GLU A 225 18.93 2.56 28.94
N PRO A 226 18.15 3.36 29.70
CA PRO A 226 17.91 3.08 31.12
C PRO A 226 17.00 1.87 31.36
N GLY A 227 16.34 1.34 30.32
CA GLY A 227 15.40 0.21 30.43
C GLY A 227 16.07 -1.16 30.49
N PHE A 228 17.39 -1.25 30.25
CA PHE A 228 18.13 -2.52 30.29
C PHE A 228 18.52 -2.89 31.73
N PRO A 229 18.38 -4.17 32.12
CA PRO A 229 18.74 -4.62 33.47
C PRO A 229 20.27 -4.57 33.66
N ASP A 230 20.71 -4.28 34.88
CA ASP A 230 22.14 -4.21 35.23
C ASP A 230 22.79 -5.59 35.48
N THR A 231 22.30 -6.62 34.79
CA THR A 231 22.91 -7.96 34.79
C THR A 231 23.91 -8.08 33.65
N VAL A 232 24.80 -9.07 33.69
CA VAL A 232 25.77 -9.31 32.62
C VAL A 232 25.06 -9.51 31.28
N GLU A 233 24.01 -10.32 31.26
CA GLU A 233 23.19 -10.58 30.08
C GLU A 233 22.46 -9.33 29.59
N GLY A 234 22.00 -8.49 30.53
CA GLY A 234 21.34 -7.22 30.23
C GLY A 234 22.26 -6.21 29.56
N GLN A 235 23.50 -6.11 30.05
CA GLN A 235 24.53 -5.25 29.46
C GLN A 235 25.00 -5.78 28.09
N GLU A 236 25.11 -7.10 27.91
CA GLU A 236 25.37 -7.70 26.60
C GLU A 236 24.25 -7.41 25.60
N LEU A 237 22.99 -7.54 26.02
CA LEU A 237 21.83 -7.23 25.18
C LEU A 237 21.79 -5.73 24.84
N LYS A 238 22.07 -4.85 25.82
CA LYS A 238 22.20 -3.41 25.61
C LYS A 238 23.26 -3.09 24.56
N ALA A 239 24.45 -3.68 24.66
CA ALA A 239 25.53 -3.47 23.71
C ALA A 239 25.15 -3.93 22.29
N ARG A 240 24.50 -5.09 22.16
CA ARG A 240 23.99 -5.60 20.87
C ARG A 240 22.92 -4.68 20.28
N TYR A 241 22.01 -4.18 21.11
CA TYR A 241 20.96 -3.26 20.72
C TYR A 241 21.51 -1.93 20.21
N LEU A 242 22.42 -1.29 20.96
CA LEU A 242 23.03 -0.02 20.56
C LEU A 242 23.81 -0.16 19.25
N LYS A 243 24.60 -1.22 19.12
CA LYS A 243 25.29 -1.53 17.85
C LYS A 243 24.33 -1.70 16.68
N LEU A 244 23.19 -2.38 16.90
CA LEU A 244 22.17 -2.58 15.89
C LEU A 244 21.48 -1.27 15.46
N VAL A 245 21.26 -0.37 16.43
CA VAL A 245 20.72 0.98 16.19
C VAL A 245 21.65 1.79 15.28
N ASP A 246 22.95 1.80 15.60
CA ASP A 246 23.96 2.52 14.82
C ASP A 246 24.07 1.97 13.40
N GLU A 247 24.23 0.65 13.26
CA GLU A 247 24.36 -0.02 11.95
C GLU A 247 23.10 0.15 11.08
N HIS A 248 21.91 0.17 11.68
CA HIS A 248 20.68 0.40 10.93
C HIS A 248 20.58 1.86 10.46
N SER A 249 20.97 2.82 11.28
CA SER A 249 21.04 4.24 10.90
C SER A 249 22.04 4.47 9.75
N GLU A 250 23.23 3.87 9.83
CA GLU A 250 24.24 3.90 8.77
C GLU A 250 23.73 3.27 7.48
N LEU A 251 23.06 2.12 7.56
CA LEU A 251 22.51 1.45 6.37
C LEU A 251 21.39 2.27 5.72
N VAL A 252 20.52 2.91 6.51
CA VAL A 252 19.50 3.84 5.97
C VAL A 252 20.16 4.99 5.22
N THR A 253 21.23 5.57 5.77
CA THR A 253 22.00 6.64 5.11
C THR A 253 22.64 6.14 3.81
N PHE A 254 23.18 4.92 3.81
CA PHE A 254 23.73 4.30 2.59
C PHE A 254 22.64 4.07 1.53
N GLY A 255 21.42 3.71 1.96
CA GLY A 255 20.25 3.46 1.11
C GLY A 255 19.68 4.68 0.38
N GLU A 256 20.09 5.90 0.74
CA GLU A 256 19.68 7.15 0.07
C GLU A 256 20.06 7.17 -1.42
N LYS A 257 21.12 6.44 -1.78
CA LYS A 257 21.67 6.35 -3.14
C LYS A 257 21.34 5.02 -3.84
N TYR A 258 20.45 4.21 -3.27
CA TYR A 258 20.15 2.87 -3.74
C TYR A 258 19.79 2.79 -5.23
N GLY A 259 19.06 3.78 -5.76
CA GLY A 259 18.72 3.84 -7.18
C GLY A 259 19.94 3.86 -8.11
N GLY A 260 21.04 4.45 -7.66
CA GLY A 260 22.33 4.52 -8.37
C GLY A 260 23.25 3.33 -8.14
N PHE A 261 22.88 2.37 -7.29
CA PHE A 261 23.66 1.15 -7.13
C PHE A 261 23.56 0.28 -8.39
N ASP A 262 24.67 -0.36 -8.73
CA ASP A 262 24.70 -1.46 -9.67
C ASP A 262 23.99 -2.69 -9.08
N GLN A 263 23.91 -3.77 -9.85
CA GLN A 263 23.20 -4.96 -9.42
C GLN A 263 23.82 -5.58 -8.15
N ALA A 264 25.14 -5.71 -8.11
CA ALA A 264 25.85 -6.27 -6.96
C ALA A 264 25.68 -5.40 -5.70
N GLY A 265 25.71 -4.07 -5.84
CA GLY A 265 25.45 -3.14 -4.75
C GLY A 265 24.03 -3.23 -4.21
N LYS A 266 23.03 -3.42 -5.09
CA LYS A 266 21.63 -3.64 -4.69
C LYS A 266 21.46 -4.95 -3.94
N GLU A 267 22.06 -6.04 -4.43
CA GLU A 267 22.03 -7.35 -3.76
C GLU A 267 22.67 -7.26 -2.37
N PHE A 268 23.88 -6.70 -2.28
CA PHE A 268 24.57 -6.49 -1.01
C PHE A 268 23.73 -5.67 -0.03
N TYR A 269 23.12 -4.58 -0.50
CA TYR A 269 22.27 -3.74 0.34
C TYR A 269 21.06 -4.51 0.88
N LEU A 270 20.38 -5.28 0.02
CA LEU A 270 19.19 -6.05 0.41
C LEU A 270 19.55 -7.18 1.39
N ASP A 271 20.70 -7.83 1.21
CA ASP A 271 21.20 -8.84 2.14
C ASP A 271 21.51 -8.23 3.52
N ARG A 272 22.10 -7.03 3.57
CA ARG A 272 22.32 -6.30 4.83
C ARG A 272 21.01 -5.89 5.50
N MET A 273 19.99 -5.49 4.74
CA MET A 273 18.66 -5.19 5.28
C MET A 273 17.97 -6.43 5.88
N GLU A 274 18.17 -7.61 5.26
CA GLU A 274 17.67 -8.89 5.75
C GLU A 274 18.37 -9.30 7.05
N GLU A 275 19.71 -9.24 7.08
CA GLU A 275 20.52 -9.48 8.28
C GLU A 275 20.08 -8.58 9.46
N LEU A 276 19.87 -7.27 9.22
CA LEU A 276 19.38 -6.35 10.24
C LEU A 276 17.99 -6.75 10.76
N THR A 277 17.11 -7.25 9.88
CA THR A 277 15.76 -7.66 10.26
C THR A 277 15.78 -8.87 11.19
N GLU A 278 16.62 -9.86 10.88
CA GLU A 278 16.82 -11.03 11.72
C GLU A 278 17.39 -10.64 13.08
N ARG A 279 18.38 -9.75 13.10
CA ARG A 279 18.98 -9.23 14.34
C ARG A 279 18.00 -8.43 15.18
N TRP A 280 17.13 -7.63 14.56
CA TRP A 280 16.03 -6.96 15.26
C TRP A 280 15.09 -7.97 15.92
N SER A 281 14.70 -9.02 15.19
CA SER A 281 13.88 -10.09 15.77
C SER A 281 14.58 -10.76 16.96
N SER A 282 15.89 -11.06 16.84
CA SER A 282 16.67 -11.68 17.90
C SER A 282 16.76 -10.80 19.15
N VAL A 283 17.02 -9.50 19.00
CA VAL A 283 17.08 -8.55 20.12
C VAL A 283 15.71 -8.41 20.79
N MET A 284 14.64 -8.27 20.01
CA MET A 284 13.28 -8.14 20.54
C MET A 284 12.84 -9.39 21.31
N SER A 285 13.13 -10.58 20.79
CA SER A 285 12.84 -11.85 21.47
C SER A 285 13.68 -12.02 22.73
N ALA A 286 14.98 -11.68 22.70
CA ALA A 286 15.83 -11.74 23.89
C ALA A 286 15.35 -10.79 24.99
N ALA A 287 14.97 -9.56 24.62
CA ALA A 287 14.39 -8.59 25.54
C ALA A 287 13.09 -9.11 26.18
N SER A 288 12.18 -9.68 25.37
CA SER A 288 10.94 -10.31 25.83
C SER A 288 11.18 -11.42 26.87
N MET A 289 12.12 -12.33 26.60
CA MET A 289 12.50 -13.40 27.53
C MET A 289 13.08 -12.88 28.86
N MET A 290 13.70 -11.70 28.85
CA MET A 290 14.18 -11.01 30.06
C MET A 290 13.08 -10.21 30.79
N GLY A 291 11.83 -10.26 30.31
CA GLY A 291 10.71 -9.50 30.84
C GLY A 291 10.74 -8.02 30.50
N MET A 292 11.62 -7.60 29.58
CA MET A 292 11.66 -6.23 29.08
C MET A 292 10.48 -5.98 28.16
N LYS A 293 9.83 -4.84 28.33
CA LYS A 293 8.76 -4.38 27.44
C LYS A 293 9.28 -3.23 26.58
N PRO A 294 8.82 -3.11 25.33
CA PRO A 294 9.08 -1.91 24.55
C PRO A 294 8.55 -0.67 25.27
N VAL A 295 9.12 0.49 24.95
CA VAL A 295 8.62 1.76 25.47
C VAL A 295 7.18 2.01 25.00
N ARG A 296 6.35 2.60 25.86
CA ARG A 296 4.91 2.80 25.60
C ARG A 296 4.62 3.49 24.26
N ALA A 297 5.48 4.43 23.84
CA ALA A 297 5.32 5.11 22.57
C ALA A 297 5.49 4.15 21.38
N TYR A 298 6.40 3.19 21.47
CA TYR A 298 6.60 2.15 20.46
C TYR A 298 5.44 1.15 20.42
N GLU A 299 4.94 0.74 21.60
CA GLU A 299 3.76 -0.14 21.70
C GLU A 299 2.54 0.52 21.05
N ALA A 300 2.26 1.78 21.40
CA ALA A 300 1.15 2.53 20.82
C ALA A 300 1.27 2.71 19.30
N TYR A 301 2.49 3.03 18.81
CA TYR A 301 2.77 3.08 17.38
C TYR A 301 2.50 1.74 16.69
N SER A 302 2.98 0.64 17.28
CA SER A 302 2.83 -0.70 16.72
C SER A 302 1.37 -1.11 16.64
N GLU A 303 0.60 -0.89 17.72
CA GLU A 303 -0.83 -1.18 17.78
C GLU A 303 -1.62 -0.35 16.76
N GLU A 304 -1.34 0.95 16.68
CA GLU A 304 -1.98 1.84 15.71
C GLU A 304 -1.68 1.41 14.27
N TYR A 305 -0.40 1.14 13.96
CA TYR A 305 0.02 0.69 12.64
C TYR A 305 -0.67 -0.62 12.26
N LEU A 306 -0.65 -1.63 13.13
CA LEU A 306 -1.24 -2.96 12.86
C LEU A 306 -2.76 -2.87 12.70
N SER A 307 -3.42 -2.10 13.57
CA SER A 307 -4.87 -1.86 13.55
C SER A 307 -5.30 -1.16 12.25
N GLN A 308 -4.64 -0.05 11.90
CA GLN A 308 -4.94 0.69 10.67
C GLN A 308 -4.62 -0.16 9.44
N SER A 309 -3.49 -0.86 9.44
CA SER A 309 -3.09 -1.66 8.27
C SER A 309 -3.89 -2.95 8.11
N GLY A 310 -4.65 -3.38 9.12
CA GLY A 310 -5.36 -4.66 9.13
C GLY A 310 -4.40 -5.86 9.11
N LEU A 311 -3.18 -5.69 9.62
CA LEU A 311 -2.13 -6.70 9.59
C LEU A 311 -1.90 -7.28 10.98
N SER A 312 -1.50 -8.55 11.03
CA SER A 312 -0.83 -9.10 12.22
C SER A 312 0.66 -8.77 12.18
N PRO A 313 1.39 -8.83 13.31
CA PRO A 313 2.84 -8.68 13.33
C PRO A 313 3.57 -9.62 12.37
N GLU A 314 3.08 -10.86 12.26
CA GLU A 314 3.63 -11.88 11.36
C GLU A 314 3.41 -11.51 9.89
N THR A 315 2.19 -11.11 9.53
CA THR A 315 1.87 -10.66 8.17
C THR A 315 2.68 -9.42 7.79
N PHE A 316 2.94 -8.51 8.75
CA PHE A 316 3.82 -7.36 8.52
C PHE A 316 5.26 -7.79 8.19
N ARG A 317 5.83 -8.75 8.94
CA ARG A 317 7.17 -9.28 8.66
C ARG A 317 7.24 -9.94 7.28
N ASP A 318 6.24 -10.75 6.94
CA ASP A 318 6.15 -11.38 5.62
C ASP A 318 6.04 -10.34 4.50
N LEU A 319 5.26 -9.28 4.73
CA LEU A 319 5.10 -8.18 3.78
C LEU A 319 6.42 -7.42 3.54
N ALA A 320 7.17 -7.11 4.60
CA ALA A 320 8.47 -6.46 4.49
C ALA A 320 9.53 -7.37 3.83
N ARG A 321 9.46 -8.68 4.03
CA ARG A 321 10.33 -9.63 3.31
C ARG A 321 9.97 -9.70 1.83
N ASP A 322 8.68 -9.80 1.51
CA ASP A 322 8.21 -9.92 0.13
C ASP A 322 8.52 -8.68 -0.70
N SER A 323 8.43 -7.47 -0.11
CA SER A 323 8.80 -6.23 -0.82
C SER A 323 10.27 -6.24 -1.25
N ARG A 324 11.18 -6.74 -0.40
CA ARG A 324 12.60 -6.88 -0.73
C ARG A 324 12.83 -7.93 -1.81
N MET A 325 12.12 -9.04 -1.78
CA MET A 325 12.16 -10.04 -2.85
C MET A 325 11.69 -9.45 -4.18
N ASP A 326 10.69 -8.57 -4.15
CA ASP A 326 10.23 -7.86 -5.35
C ASP A 326 11.24 -6.83 -5.85
N HIS A 327 12.03 -6.22 -4.97
CA HIS A 327 13.20 -5.41 -5.36
C HIS A 327 14.29 -6.26 -6.01
N ARG A 328 14.64 -7.41 -5.43
CA ARG A 328 15.59 -8.37 -6.04
C ARG A 328 15.14 -8.68 -7.47
N ARG A 329 13.90 -9.16 -7.63
CA ARG A 329 13.30 -9.48 -8.94
C ARG A 329 13.28 -8.29 -9.92
N ALA A 330 13.08 -7.07 -9.43
CA ALA A 330 13.10 -5.87 -10.28
C ALA A 330 14.50 -5.57 -10.82
N GLY A 331 15.52 -5.72 -9.97
CA GLY A 331 16.93 -5.55 -10.33
C GLY A 331 17.37 -6.51 -11.42
N PHE A 332 16.97 -7.78 -11.33
CA PHE A 332 17.30 -8.80 -12.34
C PHE A 332 16.51 -8.68 -13.67
N GLY A 333 15.40 -7.93 -13.71
CA GLY A 333 14.43 -7.99 -14.80
C GLY A 333 14.37 -6.79 -15.74
N ARG A 334 14.97 -5.63 -15.38
CA ARG A 334 14.77 -4.37 -16.12
C ARG A 334 15.80 -4.05 -17.21
N GLU A 335 16.90 -4.79 -17.36
CA GLU A 335 17.83 -4.55 -18.47
C GLU A 335 17.33 -5.05 -19.85
N GLY A 336 16.13 -5.65 -19.94
CA GLY A 336 15.61 -6.14 -21.23
C GLY A 336 14.10 -6.06 -21.47
N ALA A 337 13.26 -5.78 -20.47
CA ALA A 337 11.81 -5.78 -20.66
C ALA A 337 11.12 -4.63 -19.90
N GLY A 338 10.46 -3.75 -20.66
CA GLY A 338 9.69 -2.63 -20.15
C GLY A 338 8.63 -3.05 -19.11
N VAL A 339 8.36 -2.13 -18.18
CA VAL A 339 7.56 -2.21 -16.95
C VAL A 339 6.11 -2.74 -17.10
N SER A 340 5.65 -3.01 -18.32
CA SER A 340 4.30 -3.48 -18.65
C SER A 340 3.97 -4.90 -18.14
N ALA A 341 4.97 -5.77 -17.88
CA ALA A 341 4.71 -7.18 -17.56
C ALA A 341 4.19 -7.46 -16.13
N ARG A 342 4.41 -6.56 -15.16
CA ARG A 342 4.00 -6.80 -13.75
C ARG A 342 2.48 -6.75 -13.54
N SER A 343 1.76 -5.93 -14.30
CA SER A 343 0.29 -5.84 -14.21
C SER A 343 -0.42 -7.07 -14.80
N LYS A 344 0.20 -7.77 -15.76
CA LYS A 344 -0.42 -8.96 -16.39
C LYS A 344 -0.44 -10.17 -15.45
N ARG A 345 0.66 -10.48 -14.77
CA ARG A 345 0.72 -11.66 -13.88
C ARG A 345 -0.18 -11.55 -12.64
N ALA A 346 -0.34 -10.36 -12.07
CA ALA A 346 -1.28 -10.18 -10.96
C ALA A 346 -2.74 -10.34 -11.40
N ALA A 347 -3.09 -9.90 -12.62
CA ALA A 347 -4.42 -10.11 -13.19
C ALA A 347 -4.68 -11.58 -13.55
N ASP A 348 -3.67 -12.30 -14.04
CA ASP A 348 -3.82 -13.72 -14.42
C ASP A 348 -4.06 -14.64 -13.19
N MET A 349 -3.53 -14.30 -12.00
CA MET A 349 -3.83 -15.07 -10.78
C MET A 349 -5.28 -14.93 -10.29
N PHE A 350 -6.01 -13.88 -10.68
CA PHE A 350 -7.41 -13.68 -10.27
C PHE A 350 -8.42 -14.36 -11.21
N VAL A 351 -7.96 -15.01 -12.28
CA VAL A 351 -8.83 -15.70 -13.25
C VAL A 351 -8.94 -17.21 -12.96
N GLU A 352 -8.11 -17.77 -12.08
CA GLU A 352 -8.07 -19.22 -11.77
C GLU A 352 -8.76 -19.64 -10.45
N THR A 353 -9.52 -18.76 -9.80
CA THR A 353 -10.39 -19.10 -8.65
C THR A 353 -11.81 -18.65 -8.90
#